data_AF-A0AAV4THN7-F1
#
_entry.id   AF-A0AAV4THN7-F1
#
_cell.length_a   1.000
_cell.length_b   1.000
_cell.length_c   1.000
_cell.angle_alpha   90.00
_cell.angle_beta   90.00
_cell.angle_gamma   90.00
#
_symmetry.space_group_name_H-M   'P 1'
#
loop_
_entity.id
_entity.type
_entity.pdbx_description
1 polymer ?
#
loop_
_entity_poly.entity_id
_entity_poly.type
_entity_poly.pdbx_seq_one_letter_code
_entity_poly.pdbx_strand_id
1 'polypeptide(L)'
;MKMKEEKINVFLFIFRRFWRLTPPFMFVIAAVYLVPYLGSGPVWKETVVQGLSDKCKMTWWANLLYINNFLPSPEMCLQWTWYIPVDTHLYFLSLLVLIPLKRTFFFSPRNPKLAFMINGVIFICGIVATVINNVHYSLHPTAIYVYNNPE
;
A
#
# COMPACT_ATOMS: atom_id res chain seq x y z
N MET A 1 -24.21 -18.52 -25.74
CA MET A 1 -22.96 -17.78 -26.00
C MET A 1 -21.84 -18.47 -25.22
N LYS A 2 -21.00 -19.31 -25.87
CA LYS A 2 -19.85 -19.94 -25.19
C LYS A 2 -18.77 -18.88 -25.04
N MET A 3 -18.55 -18.37 -23.83
CA MET A 3 -17.42 -17.48 -23.56
C MET A 3 -16.13 -18.27 -23.81
N LYS A 4 -15.31 -17.79 -24.73
CA LYS A 4 -13.99 -18.36 -25.04
C LYS A 4 -13.14 -18.25 -23.77
N GLU A 5 -12.70 -19.37 -23.21
CA GLU A 5 -11.82 -19.36 -22.05
C GLU A 5 -10.43 -18.87 -22.47
N GLU A 6 -10.22 -17.55 -22.45
CA GLU A 6 -8.88 -17.00 -22.56
C GLU A 6 -8.11 -17.28 -21.28
N LYS A 7 -6.89 -17.81 -21.46
CA LYS A 7 -5.93 -18.05 -20.38
C LYS A 7 -5.54 -16.70 -19.77
N ILE A 8 -5.84 -16.52 -18.49
CA ILE A 8 -5.43 -15.30 -17.76
C ILE A 8 -3.92 -15.34 -17.57
N ASN A 9 -3.21 -14.43 -18.23
CA ASN A 9 -1.78 -14.25 -18.00
C ASN A 9 -1.56 -13.36 -16.78
N VAL A 10 -1.54 -13.97 -15.60
CA VAL A 10 -1.39 -13.31 -14.29
C VAL A 10 -0.13 -12.45 -14.25
N PHE A 11 0.97 -12.94 -14.82
CA PHE A 11 2.22 -12.19 -14.89
C PHE A 11 2.07 -10.89 -15.67
N LEU A 12 1.38 -10.92 -16.82
CA LEU A 12 1.13 -9.73 -17.62
C LEU A 12 0.29 -8.68 -16.86
N PHE A 13 -0.69 -9.12 -16.07
CA PHE A 13 -1.52 -8.24 -15.24
C PHE A 13 -0.69 -7.53 -14.17
N ILE A 14 0.14 -8.27 -13.45
CA ILE A 14 1.06 -7.74 -12.43
C ILE A 14 2.06 -6.78 -13.07
N PHE A 15 2.70 -7.19 -14.18
CA PHE A 15 3.70 -6.39 -14.88
C PHE A 15 3.13 -5.06 -15.38
N ARG A 16 1.95 -5.07 -16.02
CA ARG A 16 1.29 -3.84 -16.50
C ARG A 16 1.01 -2.86 -15.36
N ARG A 17 0.59 -3.38 -14.19
CA ARG A 17 0.33 -2.55 -13.01
C ARG A 17 1.63 -1.94 -12.47
N PHE A 18 2.67 -2.76 -12.31
CA PHE A 18 3.98 -2.30 -11.86
C PHE A 18 4.55 -1.24 -12.81
N TRP A 19 4.55 -1.51 -14.12
CA TRP A 19 5.01 -0.56 -15.14
C TRP A 19 4.23 0.75 -15.16
N ARG A 20 2.94 0.74 -14.82
CA ARG A 20 2.12 1.96 -14.75
C ARG A 20 2.41 2.80 -13.50
N LEU A 21 2.62 2.16 -12.36
CA LEU A 21 2.69 2.84 -11.05
C LEU A 21 4.12 3.17 -10.63
N THR A 22 5.08 2.30 -10.91
CA THR A 22 6.46 2.45 -10.41
C THR A 22 7.20 3.63 -11.05
N PRO A 23 7.15 3.87 -12.38
CA PRO A 23 7.86 5.01 -12.98
C PRO A 23 7.45 6.39 -12.43
N PRO A 24 6.16 6.76 -12.34
CA PRO A 24 5.79 8.04 -11.76
C PRO A 24 6.13 8.11 -10.26
N PHE A 25 6.03 6.99 -9.53
CA PHE A 25 6.35 6.98 -8.11
C PHE A 25 7.85 7.19 -7.85
N MET A 26 8.70 6.54 -8.63
CA MET A 26 10.15 6.74 -8.57
C MET A 26 10.56 8.12 -9.05
N PHE A 27 9.86 8.70 -10.02
CA PHE A 27 10.08 10.09 -10.42
C PHE A 27 9.79 11.08 -9.28
N VAL A 28 8.69 10.90 -8.55
CA VAL A 28 8.37 11.74 -7.39
C VAL A 28 9.44 11.59 -6.31
N ILE A 29 9.88 10.36 -6.01
CA ILE A 29 10.96 10.12 -5.05
C ILE A 29 12.25 10.81 -5.51
N ALA A 30 12.60 10.73 -6.80
CA ALA A 30 13.77 11.41 -7.34
C ALA A 30 13.65 12.94 -7.22
N ALA A 31 12.46 13.51 -7.46
CA ALA A 31 12.20 14.94 -7.30
C ALA A 31 12.42 15.41 -5.86
N VAL A 32 12.14 14.58 -4.85
CA VAL A 32 12.38 14.90 -3.42
C VAL A 32 13.85 15.22 -3.14
N TYR A 33 14.80 14.64 -3.90
CA TYR A 33 16.22 14.96 -3.74
C TYR A 33 16.57 16.41 -4.14
N LEU A 34 15.75 17.03 -4.99
CA LEU A 34 15.93 18.40 -5.44
C LEU A 34 15.23 19.42 -4.52
N VAL A 35 14.20 19.00 -3.79
CA VAL A 35 13.39 19.89 -2.94
C VAL A 35 14.23 20.68 -1.91
N PRO A 36 15.25 20.13 -1.23
CA PRO A 36 16.10 20.88 -0.30
C PRO A 36 16.68 22.17 -0.88
N TYR A 37 16.98 22.19 -2.19
CA TYR A 37 17.61 23.33 -2.87
C TYR A 37 16.62 24.43 -3.29
N LEU A 38 15.31 24.17 -3.18
CA LEU A 38 14.27 25.12 -3.59
C LEU A 38 13.91 26.15 -2.51
N GLY A 39 14.47 26.04 -1.31
CA GLY A 39 14.14 26.92 -0.19
C GLY A 39 15.26 27.00 0.84
N SER A 40 15.09 27.92 1.78
CA SER A 40 16.05 28.17 2.86
C SER A 40 15.33 28.63 4.13
N GLY A 41 15.92 28.35 5.30
CA GLY A 41 15.41 28.78 6.59
C GLY A 41 15.38 27.65 7.63
N PRO A 42 15.20 27.98 8.92
CA PRO A 42 15.21 26.99 10.01
C PRO A 42 14.07 25.97 9.89
N VAL A 43 12.84 26.44 9.61
CA VAL A 43 11.67 25.56 9.39
C VAL A 43 11.88 24.66 8.18
N TRP A 44 12.47 25.18 7.11
CA TRP A 44 12.78 24.41 5.90
C TRP A 44 13.80 23.30 6.18
N LYS A 45 14.83 23.61 6.97
CA LYS A 45 15.84 22.64 7.38
C LYS A 45 15.24 21.49 8.17
N GLU A 46 14.36 21.79 9.12
CA GLU A 46 13.72 20.78 9.97
C GLU A 46 12.69 19.95 9.19
N THR A 47 11.78 20.59 8.46
CA THR A 47 10.66 19.89 7.81
C THR A 47 11.03 19.22 6.49
N VAL A 48 11.82 19.89 5.65
CA VAL A 48 12.13 19.43 4.29
C VAL A 48 13.46 18.71 4.23
N VAL A 49 14.53 19.29 4.75
CA VAL A 49 15.87 18.67 4.66
C VAL A 49 15.93 17.42 5.54
N GLN A 50 15.71 17.60 6.84
CA GLN A 50 15.75 16.51 7.82
C GLN A 50 14.46 15.67 7.80
N GLY A 51 13.30 16.33 7.75
CA GLY A 51 12.00 15.69 7.86
C GLY A 51 11.54 14.91 6.62
N LEU A 52 12.07 15.20 5.44
CA LEU A 52 11.66 14.57 4.18
C LEU A 52 12.84 14.00 3.38
N SER A 53 13.80 14.84 2.97
CA SER A 53 14.90 14.45 2.08
C SER A 53 15.79 13.39 2.71
N ASP A 54 16.28 13.62 3.94
CA ASP A 54 17.23 12.70 4.58
C ASP A 54 16.59 11.35 4.90
N LYS A 55 15.31 11.33 5.27
CA LYS A 55 14.54 10.09 5.40
C LYS A 55 14.43 9.34 4.09
N CYS A 56 14.08 10.07 3.01
CA CYS A 56 13.97 9.48 1.69
C CYS A 56 15.29 8.92 1.15
N LYS A 57 16.44 9.50 1.49
CA LYS A 57 17.75 8.91 1.16
C LYS A 57 17.97 7.54 1.79
N MET A 58 17.42 7.30 2.98
CA MET A 58 17.59 6.04 3.72
C MET A 58 16.56 4.97 3.34
N THR A 59 15.31 5.36 3.09
CA THR A 59 14.18 4.41 2.96
C THR A 59 13.48 4.45 1.59
N TRP A 60 14.03 5.12 0.57
CA TRP A 60 13.44 5.12 -0.79
C TRP A 60 13.21 3.72 -1.36
N TRP A 61 14.11 2.78 -1.07
CA TRP A 61 14.04 1.40 -1.58
C TRP A 61 12.78 0.67 -1.10
N ALA A 62 12.28 0.99 0.09
CA ALA A 62 11.06 0.41 0.63
C ALA A 62 9.82 0.82 -0.17
N ASN A 63 9.83 2.01 -0.78
CA ASN A 63 8.79 2.45 -1.70
C ASN A 63 8.83 1.67 -3.03
N LEU A 64 10.03 1.41 -3.56
CA LEU A 64 10.20 0.62 -4.79
C LEU A 64 9.70 -0.82 -4.62
N LEU A 65 9.97 -1.42 -3.45
CA LEU A 65 9.51 -2.76 -3.10
C LEU A 65 8.05 -2.82 -2.65
N TYR A 66 7.35 -1.69 -2.55
CA TYR A 66 5.99 -1.59 -2.00
C TYR A 66 5.87 -2.14 -0.56
N ILE A 67 6.89 -1.98 0.27
CA ILE A 67 6.89 -2.41 1.68
C ILE A 67 6.99 -1.24 2.67
N ASN A 68 6.93 0.00 2.18
CA ASN A 68 7.01 1.19 3.03
C ASN A 68 5.95 1.21 4.15
N ASN A 69 4.79 0.59 3.94
CA ASN A 69 3.74 0.51 4.97
C ASN A 69 4.15 -0.28 6.23
N PHE A 70 5.20 -1.12 6.15
CA PHE A 70 5.73 -1.83 7.32
C PHE A 70 6.79 -1.04 8.09
N LEU A 71 7.25 0.09 7.56
CA LEU A 71 8.17 0.96 8.27
C LEU A 71 7.41 1.82 9.29
N PRO A 72 8.03 2.13 10.45
CA PRO A 72 7.47 3.12 11.37
C PRO A 72 7.19 4.44 10.66
N SER A 73 6.07 5.08 10.99
CA SER A 73 5.68 6.41 10.49
C SER A 73 6.82 7.44 10.39
N PRO A 74 7.67 7.63 11.41
CA PRO A 74 8.72 8.64 11.34
C PRO A 74 9.85 8.30 10.36
N GLU A 75 9.99 7.04 9.93
CA GLU A 75 11.05 6.56 9.03
C GLU A 75 10.57 6.41 7.58
N MET A 76 9.26 6.47 7.34
CA MET A 76 8.67 6.36 6.01
C MET A 76 9.12 7.51 5.11
N CYS A 77 9.72 7.18 3.96
CA CYS A 77 9.90 8.13 2.88
C CYS A 77 8.54 8.40 2.22
N LEU A 78 8.13 9.68 2.13
CA LEU A 78 6.80 10.09 1.63
C LEU A 78 5.66 9.41 2.39
N GLN A 79 5.52 9.72 3.68
CA GLN A 79 4.55 9.05 4.56
C GLN A 79 3.13 8.98 3.97
N TRP A 80 2.64 10.03 3.31
CA TRP A 80 1.31 10.06 2.70
C TRP A 80 1.08 9.00 1.61
N THR A 81 2.13 8.33 1.14
CA THR A 81 2.06 7.29 0.10
C THR A 81 1.92 5.87 0.67
N TRP A 82 1.75 5.72 1.99
CA TRP A 82 1.58 4.44 2.67
C TRP A 82 0.46 3.56 2.08
N TYR A 83 -0.57 4.17 1.50
CA TYR A 83 -1.71 3.45 0.90
C TYR A 83 -1.36 2.78 -0.44
N ILE A 84 -0.32 3.22 -1.14
CA ILE A 84 0.07 2.67 -2.46
C ILE A 84 0.58 1.23 -2.33
N PRO A 85 1.48 0.91 -1.37
CA PRO A 85 1.75 -0.46 -0.94
C PRO A 85 0.50 -1.30 -0.68
N VAL A 86 -0.44 -0.76 0.10
CA VAL A 86 -1.65 -1.47 0.52
C VAL A 86 -2.53 -1.81 -0.69
N ASP A 87 -2.77 -0.86 -1.59
CA ASP A 87 -3.53 -1.10 -2.83
C ASP A 87 -2.88 -2.20 -3.69
N THR A 88 -1.55 -2.28 -3.70
CA THR A 88 -0.82 -3.31 -4.43
C THR A 88 -0.91 -4.69 -3.77
N HIS A 89 -0.86 -4.77 -2.44
CA HIS A 89 -1.11 -6.01 -1.70
C HIS A 89 -2.55 -6.50 -1.88
N LEU A 90 -3.54 -5.61 -1.83
CA LEU A 90 -4.95 -5.94 -2.07
C LEU A 90 -5.17 -6.41 -3.51
N TYR A 91 -4.45 -5.83 -4.49
CA TYR A 91 -4.48 -6.31 -5.86
C TYR A 91 -3.99 -7.77 -5.97
N PHE A 92 -2.87 -8.13 -5.33
CA PHE A 92 -2.40 -9.52 -5.30
C PHE A 92 -3.37 -10.45 -4.57
N LEU A 93 -3.94 -10.01 -3.44
CA LEU A 93 -4.96 -10.75 -2.71
C LEU A 93 -6.19 -11.01 -3.59
N SER A 94 -6.63 -10.02 -4.38
CA SER A 94 -7.75 -10.18 -5.30
C SER A 94 -7.48 -11.23 -6.38
N LEU A 95 -6.27 -11.27 -6.95
CA LEU A 95 -5.88 -12.30 -7.92
C LEU A 95 -5.84 -13.69 -7.28
N LEU A 96 -5.35 -13.78 -6.04
CA LEU A 96 -5.33 -15.02 -5.27
C LEU A 96 -6.74 -15.57 -5.01
N VAL A 97 -7.73 -14.70 -4.79
CA VAL A 97 -9.14 -15.12 -4.64
C VAL A 97 -9.77 -15.48 -5.99
N LEU A 98 -9.52 -14.69 -7.04
CA LEU A 98 -10.21 -14.83 -8.33
C LEU A 98 -9.71 -16.00 -9.20
N ILE A 99 -8.40 -16.32 -9.17
CA ILE A 99 -7.83 -17.38 -10.02
C ILE A 99 -8.34 -18.79 -9.64
N PRO A 100 -8.33 -19.21 -8.35
CA PRO A 100 -8.89 -20.50 -7.93
C PRO A 100 -10.40 -20.58 -8.18
N LEU A 101 -11.10 -19.46 -8.00
CA LEU A 101 -12.54 -19.35 -8.26
C LEU A 101 -12.87 -19.60 -9.74
N LYS A 102 -12.01 -19.14 -10.66
CA LYS A 102 -12.16 -19.39 -12.10
C LYS A 102 -11.76 -20.82 -12.51
N ARG A 103 -10.68 -21.36 -11.93
CA ARG A 103 -10.04 -22.61 -12.41
C ARG A 103 -10.67 -23.89 -11.87
N THR A 104 -11.30 -23.83 -10.69
CA THR A 104 -11.79 -25.05 -10.03
C THR A 104 -13.15 -25.45 -10.59
N PHE A 105 -13.19 -26.48 -11.44
CA PHE A 105 -14.43 -27.11 -11.97
C PHE A 105 -15.40 -27.59 -10.87
N PHE A 106 -14.89 -27.89 -9.67
CA PHE A 106 -15.67 -28.24 -8.47
C PHE A 106 -16.42 -27.05 -7.86
N PHE A 107 -15.94 -25.82 -8.14
CA PHE A 107 -16.59 -24.59 -7.77
C PHE A 107 -17.49 -24.15 -8.93
N SER A 108 -18.60 -24.86 -9.08
CA SER A 108 -19.62 -24.50 -10.06
C SER A 108 -19.92 -23.00 -9.94
N PRO A 109 -19.95 -22.21 -11.02
CA PRO A 109 -20.42 -20.81 -11.00
C PRO A 109 -21.87 -20.67 -10.50
N ARG A 110 -22.52 -21.78 -10.13
CA ARG A 110 -23.82 -21.89 -9.49
C ARG A 110 -23.84 -21.61 -7.98
N ASN A 111 -22.71 -21.64 -7.26
CA ASN A 111 -22.69 -21.42 -5.80
C ASN A 111 -21.90 -20.15 -5.40
N PRO A 112 -22.45 -18.94 -5.59
CA PRO A 112 -21.78 -17.69 -5.21
C PRO A 112 -21.54 -17.56 -3.70
N LYS A 113 -22.17 -18.44 -2.89
CA LYS A 113 -22.10 -18.44 -1.42
C LYS A 113 -20.68 -18.52 -0.85
N LEU A 114 -19.78 -19.37 -1.39
CA LEU A 114 -18.41 -19.45 -0.86
C LEU A 114 -17.56 -18.23 -1.27
N ALA A 115 -17.78 -17.63 -2.44
CA ALA A 115 -17.11 -16.37 -2.78
C ALA A 115 -17.52 -15.24 -1.81
N PHE A 116 -18.81 -15.14 -1.49
CA PHE A 116 -19.31 -14.23 -0.46
C PHE A 116 -18.76 -14.56 0.92
N MET A 117 -18.63 -15.84 1.28
CA MET A 117 -18.04 -16.25 2.56
C MET A 117 -16.57 -15.85 2.66
N ILE A 118 -15.75 -16.10 1.63
CA ILE A 118 -14.33 -15.71 1.62
C ILE A 118 -14.17 -14.19 1.75
N ASN A 119 -14.94 -13.41 0.98
CA ASN A 119 -14.90 -11.94 1.08
C ASN A 119 -15.40 -11.46 2.44
N GLY A 120 -16.44 -12.09 3.00
CA GLY A 120 -16.95 -11.79 4.33
C GLY A 120 -15.91 -12.04 5.42
N VAL A 121 -15.18 -13.15 5.35
CA VAL A 121 -14.07 -13.45 6.28
C VAL A 121 -12.97 -12.41 6.16
N ILE A 122 -12.51 -12.09 4.94
CA ILE A 122 -11.48 -11.06 4.71
C ILE A 122 -11.92 -9.71 5.29
N PHE A 123 -13.18 -9.31 5.07
CA PHE A 123 -13.74 -8.07 5.57
C PHE A 123 -13.75 -8.02 7.10
N ILE A 124 -14.24 -9.08 7.76
CA ILE A 124 -14.26 -9.18 9.22
C ILE A 124 -12.84 -9.17 9.78
N CYS A 125 -11.91 -9.92 9.18
CA CYS A 125 -10.49 -9.89 9.57
C CYS A 125 -9.89 -8.48 9.47
N GLY A 126 -10.25 -7.71 8.44
CA GLY A 126 -9.80 -6.31 8.28
C GLY A 126 -10.33 -5.40 9.37
N ILE A 127 -11.61 -5.52 9.75
CA ILE A 127 -12.19 -4.79 10.88
C ILE A 127 -11.46 -5.16 12.18
N VAL A 128 -11.31 -6.45 12.46
CA VAL A 128 -10.66 -6.94 13.68
C VAL A 128 -9.21 -6.46 13.75
N ALA A 129 -8.45 -6.56 12.65
CA ALA A 129 -7.08 -6.05 12.58
C ALA A 129 -7.02 -4.55 12.86
N THR A 130 -7.98 -3.77 12.34
CA THR A 130 -8.05 -2.33 12.60
C THR A 130 -8.31 -2.04 14.07
N VAL A 131 -9.25 -2.76 14.69
CA VAL A 131 -9.55 -2.63 16.13
C VAL A 131 -8.33 -2.99 16.97
N ILE A 132 -7.66 -4.11 16.67
CA ILE A 132 -6.45 -4.55 17.39
C ILE A 132 -5.35 -3.49 17.28
N ASN A 133 -5.10 -2.95 16.08
CA ASN A 133 -4.09 -1.89 15.91
C ASN A 133 -4.46 -0.63 16.71
N ASN A 134 -5.72 -0.22 16.71
CA ASN A 134 -6.16 0.95 17.49
C ASN A 134 -5.95 0.75 19.01
N VAL A 135 -6.27 -0.44 19.52
CA VAL A 135 -6.09 -0.76 20.95
C VAL A 135 -4.62 -0.92 21.30
N HIS A 136 -3.82 -1.57 20.47
CA HIS A 136 -2.41 -1.85 20.74
C HIS A 136 -1.56 -0.56 20.74
N TYR A 137 -1.84 0.36 19.82
CA TYR A 137 -1.11 1.62 19.68
C TYR A 137 -1.77 2.80 20.42
N SER A 138 -2.85 2.57 21.17
CA SER A 138 -3.62 3.61 21.89
C SER A 138 -3.94 4.83 21.01
N LEU A 139 -4.32 4.56 19.76
CA LEU A 139 -4.55 5.60 18.77
C LEU A 139 -5.81 6.39 19.13
N HIS A 140 -5.70 7.72 19.14
CA HIS A 140 -6.85 8.60 19.34
C HIS A 140 -7.78 8.56 18.11
N PRO A 141 -9.10 8.76 18.25
CA PRO A 141 -10.06 8.71 17.14
C PRO A 141 -9.81 9.76 16.03
N THR A 142 -8.86 10.68 16.22
CA THR A 142 -8.41 11.69 15.24
C THR A 142 -6.88 11.72 15.13
N ALA A 143 -6.30 10.80 14.35
CA ALA A 143 -4.88 10.89 14.00
C ALA A 143 -4.67 11.89 12.84
N ILE A 144 -4.60 13.19 13.18
CA ILE A 144 -3.89 14.18 12.36
C ILE A 144 -2.71 14.68 13.21
N TYR A 145 -1.58 13.96 13.09
CA TYR A 145 -0.19 14.44 13.21
C TYR A 145 0.27 15.33 14.39
N VAL A 146 -0.50 15.55 15.45
CA VAL A 146 -0.06 16.33 16.62
C VAL A 146 0.32 15.40 17.78
N TYR A 147 1.33 14.55 17.56
CA TYR A 147 2.07 13.99 18.70
C TYR A 147 3.56 14.17 18.49
N ASN A 148 4.01 15.41 18.72
CA ASN A 148 5.35 15.65 19.19
C ASN A 148 5.39 15.22 20.66
N ASN A 149 6.16 14.17 20.95
CA ASN A 149 6.60 13.68 22.26
C ASN A 149 5.56 13.37 23.36
N PRO A 150 5.60 12.16 23.96
CA PRO A 150 5.18 11.99 25.34
C PRO A 150 6.34 12.45 26.23
N GLU A 151 6.26 13.69 26.71
CA GLU A 151 6.65 13.95 28.09
C GLU A 151 5.40 13.89 28.97
#